data_AF-A0A950GY04-F1
#
_entry.id   AF-A0A950GY04-F1
#
_cell.length_a   1.000
_cell.length_b   1.000
_cell.length_c   1.000
_cell.angle_alpha   90.00
_cell.angle_beta   90.00
_cell.angle_gamma   90.00
#
_symmetry.space_group_name_H-M   'P 1'
#
loop_
_entity.id
_entity.type
_entity.pdbx_description
1 polymer ?
#
loop_
_entity_poly.entity_id
_entity_poly.type
_entity_poly.pdbx_seq_one_letter_code
_entity_poly.pdbx_strand_id
1 'polypeptide(L)'
;MPDQTDHRNGNGSDDVLKALDELEAVLRDNAESEQLLSKRIAEVRLARENGREWKAILGDEDEPGTVQLVSTILRRQSEASGYLRRSLVVALRAEGQSIPSIAHLFGVTHQRVSNLLRRVAQGSHVTNGDGV
;
A
#
# COMPACT_ATOMS: atom_id res chain seq x y z
N MET A 1 -42.40 -8.77 12.52
CA MET A 1 -41.68 -7.76 11.71
C MET A 1 -40.45 -7.34 12.49
N PRO A 2 -39.24 -7.78 12.12
CA PRO A 2 -38.03 -7.17 12.62
C PRO A 2 -37.49 -6.14 11.63
N ASP A 3 -36.84 -5.17 12.26
CA ASP A 3 -36.25 -3.92 11.81
C ASP A 3 -35.23 -4.10 10.68
N GLN A 4 -35.44 -3.39 9.57
CA GLN A 4 -34.56 -3.34 8.41
C GLN A 4 -33.67 -2.10 8.53
N THR A 5 -32.85 -2.05 9.58
CA THR A 5 -31.84 -1.01 9.77
C THR A 5 -30.45 -1.53 9.42
N ASP A 6 -29.89 -0.89 8.40
CA ASP A 6 -28.47 -0.53 8.30
C ASP A 6 -27.41 -1.56 7.87
N HIS A 7 -27.62 -2.24 6.74
CA HIS A 7 -26.56 -3.07 6.10
C HIS A 7 -25.68 -2.28 5.10
N ARG A 8 -25.92 -0.97 4.89
CA ARG A 8 -25.14 -0.15 3.95
C ARG A 8 -23.95 0.56 4.60
N ASN A 9 -23.98 0.78 5.92
CA ASN A 9 -22.86 1.37 6.67
C ASN A 9 -21.77 0.36 7.05
N GLY A 10 -22.06 -0.95 7.09
CA GLY A 10 -21.10 -1.99 7.43
C GLY A 10 -19.97 -2.16 6.41
N ASN A 11 -20.27 -2.01 5.11
CA ASN A 11 -19.32 -2.38 4.06
C ASN A 11 -18.07 -1.47 4.02
N GLY A 12 -18.21 -0.17 4.28
CA GLY A 12 -17.09 0.76 4.27
C GLY A 12 -16.18 0.64 5.49
N SER A 13 -16.75 0.36 6.66
CA SER A 13 -15.98 0.13 7.90
C SER A 13 -15.25 -1.21 7.85
N ASP A 14 -15.93 -2.27 7.38
CA ASP A 14 -15.33 -3.59 7.20
C ASP A 14 -14.17 -3.56 6.19
N ASP A 15 -14.27 -2.76 5.13
CA ASP A 15 -13.19 -2.57 4.15
C ASP A 15 -12.01 -1.75 4.68
N VAL A 16 -12.23 -0.89 5.68
CA VAL A 16 -11.14 -0.21 6.40
C VAL A 16 -10.40 -1.18 7.31
N LEU A 17 -11.13 -2.00 8.07
CA LEU A 17 -10.53 -3.00 8.95
C LEU A 17 -9.66 -4.00 8.17
N LYS A 18 -10.19 -4.54 7.05
CA LYS A 18 -9.39 -5.40 6.14
C LYS A 18 -8.14 -4.70 5.62
N ALA A 19 -8.24 -3.42 5.26
CA ALA A 19 -7.10 -2.67 4.76
C ALA A 19 -6.03 -2.39 5.84
N LEU A 20 -6.45 -2.28 7.11
CA LEU A 20 -5.53 -2.20 8.25
C LEU A 20 -4.82 -3.54 8.46
N ASP A 21 -5.55 -4.65 8.45
CA ASP A 21 -4.98 -6.00 8.59
C ASP A 21 -3.98 -6.30 7.46
N GLU A 22 -4.31 -5.95 6.22
CA GLU A 22 -3.41 -6.12 5.06
C GLU A 22 -2.16 -5.25 5.19
N LEU A 23 -2.30 -3.99 5.63
CA LEU A 23 -1.15 -3.14 5.87
C LEU A 23 -0.26 -3.69 6.99
N GLU A 24 -0.84 -4.19 8.08
CA GLU A 24 -0.07 -4.79 9.17
C GLU A 24 0.71 -6.03 8.70
N ALA A 25 0.06 -6.92 7.94
CA ALA A 25 0.71 -8.09 7.36
C ALA A 25 1.88 -7.69 6.46
N VAL A 26 1.67 -6.73 5.55
CA VAL A 26 2.72 -6.23 4.65
C VAL A 26 3.86 -5.56 5.42
N LEU A 27 3.57 -4.79 6.49
CA LEU A 27 4.61 -4.18 7.31
C LEU A 27 5.45 -5.23 8.03
N ARG A 28 4.84 -6.32 8.50
CA ARG A 28 5.56 -7.43 9.14
C ARG A 28 6.50 -8.12 8.15
N ASP A 29 6.01 -8.47 6.96
CA ASP A 29 6.82 -9.11 5.91
C ASP A 29 7.94 -8.18 5.41
N ASN A 30 7.65 -6.89 5.30
CA ASN A 30 8.63 -5.89 4.92
C ASN A 30 9.71 -5.72 6.00
N ALA A 31 9.38 -5.81 7.28
CA ALA A 31 10.38 -5.72 8.34
C ALA A 31 11.44 -6.82 8.22
N GLU A 32 11.03 -8.06 7.91
CA GLU A 32 11.96 -9.16 7.64
C GLU A 32 12.82 -8.88 6.38
N SER A 33 12.19 -8.37 5.33
CA SER A 33 12.86 -8.02 4.07
C SER A 33 13.84 -6.85 4.24
N GLU A 34 13.52 -5.86 5.06
CA GLU A 34 14.36 -4.70 5.39
C GLU A 34 15.58 -5.12 6.21
N GLN A 35 15.44 -6.09 7.12
CA GLN A 35 16.58 -6.67 7.83
C GLN A 35 17.55 -7.38 6.87
N LEU A 36 17.02 -8.16 5.92
CA LEU A 36 17.84 -8.78 4.87
C LEU A 36 18.53 -7.72 4.01
N LEU A 37 17.78 -6.69 3.59
CA LEU A 37 18.32 -5.58 2.80
C LEU A 37 19.45 -4.86 3.54
N SER A 38 19.31 -4.60 4.83
CA SER A 38 20.34 -3.95 5.65
C SER A 38 21.65 -4.75 5.66
N LYS A 39 21.57 -6.08 5.82
CA LYS A 39 22.74 -6.98 5.77
C LYS A 39 23.42 -6.93 4.41
N ARG A 40 22.65 -7.04 3.33
CA ARG A 40 23.18 -7.02 1.97
C ARG A 40 23.82 -5.69 1.59
N ILE A 41 23.25 -4.57 2.02
CA ILE A 41 23.86 -3.25 1.83
C ILE A 41 25.26 -3.20 2.49
N ALA A 42 25.41 -3.79 3.68
CA ALA A 42 26.71 -3.85 4.35
C ALA A 42 27.71 -4.73 3.57
N GLU A 43 27.27 -5.86 3.03
CA GLU A 43 28.10 -6.76 2.20
C GLU A 43 28.53 -6.09 0.89
N VAL A 44 27.59 -5.46 0.17
CA VAL A 44 27.85 -4.69 -1.06
C VAL A 44 28.85 -3.57 -0.80
N ARG A 45 28.68 -2.85 0.32
CA ARG A 45 29.58 -1.79 0.74
C ARG A 45 30.99 -2.33 1.01
N LEU A 46 31.11 -3.38 1.82
CA LEU A 46 32.40 -4.00 2.15
C LEU A 46 33.11 -4.52 0.89
N ALA A 47 32.37 -5.16 -0.02
CA ALA A 47 32.88 -5.64 -1.29
C ALA A 47 33.45 -4.49 -2.14
N ARG A 48 32.76 -3.34 -2.15
CA ARG A 48 33.23 -2.15 -2.85
C ARG A 48 34.46 -1.53 -2.18
N GLU A 49 34.48 -1.43 -0.86
CA GLU A 49 35.63 -0.92 -0.08
C GLU A 49 36.88 -1.78 -0.30
N ASN A 50 36.71 -3.08 -0.55
CA ASN A 50 37.78 -4.01 -0.94
C ASN A 50 38.18 -3.92 -2.43
N GLY A 51 37.69 -2.93 -3.16
CA GLY A 51 38.08 -2.65 -4.54
C GLY A 51 37.38 -3.49 -5.60
N ARG A 52 36.32 -4.23 -5.26
CA ARG A 52 35.56 -5.00 -6.27
C ARG A 52 34.77 -4.07 -7.21
N GLU A 53 34.65 -4.49 -8.46
CA GLU A 53 33.86 -3.81 -9.49
C GLU A 53 32.36 -4.04 -9.30
N TRP A 54 31.53 -3.02 -9.52
CA TRP A 54 30.08 -3.08 -9.30
C TRP A 54 29.38 -4.22 -10.03
N LYS A 55 29.78 -4.48 -11.28
CA LYS A 55 29.20 -5.57 -12.08
C LYS A 55 29.43 -6.94 -11.45
N ALA A 56 30.59 -7.15 -10.82
CA ALA A 56 30.90 -8.39 -10.13
C ALA A 56 30.15 -8.46 -8.79
N ILE A 57 30.12 -7.35 -8.03
CA ILE A 57 29.39 -7.30 -6.75
C ILE A 57 27.91 -7.63 -6.94
N LEU A 58 27.24 -6.95 -7.88
CA LEU A 58 25.81 -7.15 -8.14
C LEU A 58 25.52 -8.45 -8.90
N GLY A 59 26.51 -8.99 -9.63
CA GLY A 59 26.38 -10.25 -10.36
C GLY A 59 26.46 -11.50 -9.48
N ASP A 60 27.08 -11.38 -8.30
CA ASP A 60 27.24 -12.47 -7.34
C ASP A 60 26.15 -12.47 -6.24
N GLU A 61 25.17 -11.56 -6.31
CA GLU A 61 24.11 -11.50 -5.30
C GLU A 61 23.12 -12.67 -5.44
N ASP A 62 22.69 -13.23 -4.30
CA ASP A 62 21.59 -14.17 -4.27
C ASP A 62 20.26 -13.49 -4.66
N GLU A 63 19.45 -14.17 -5.48
CA GLU A 63 18.13 -13.67 -5.86
C GLU A 63 17.15 -13.64 -4.66
N PRO A 64 16.33 -12.59 -4.52
CA PRO A 64 16.27 -11.37 -5.35
C PRO A 64 17.40 -10.41 -5.00
N GLY A 65 18.14 -9.85 -5.98
CA GLY A 65 19.25 -8.91 -5.71
C GLY A 65 18.84 -7.67 -4.89
N THR A 66 19.83 -6.90 -4.40
CA THR A 66 19.59 -5.78 -3.47
C THR A 66 18.62 -4.75 -4.04
N VAL A 67 18.74 -4.41 -5.33
CA VAL A 67 17.87 -3.43 -6.01
C VAL A 67 16.43 -3.94 -6.16
N GLN A 68 16.28 -5.23 -6.45
CA GLN A 68 14.98 -5.89 -6.55
C GLN A 68 14.29 -5.94 -5.19
N LEU A 69 15.05 -6.18 -4.12
CA LEU A 69 14.54 -6.20 -2.75
C LEU A 69 14.01 -4.81 -2.33
N VAL A 70 14.77 -3.73 -2.57
CA VAL A 70 14.31 -2.34 -2.35
C VAL A 70 13.00 -2.08 -3.09
N SER A 71 12.95 -2.43 -4.37
CA SER A 71 11.78 -2.21 -5.22
C SER A 71 10.57 -3.00 -4.74
N THR A 72 10.78 -4.23 -4.25
CA THR A 72 9.71 -5.10 -3.74
C THR A 72 9.12 -4.55 -2.45
N ILE A 73 9.96 -4.14 -1.48
CA ILE A 73 9.54 -3.56 -0.20
C ILE A 73 8.66 -2.32 -0.46
N LEU A 74 9.19 -1.38 -1.26
CA LEU A 74 8.49 -0.12 -1.57
C LEU A 74 7.18 -0.35 -2.31
N ARG A 75 7.15 -1.29 -3.27
CA ARG A 75 5.95 -1.62 -4.03
C ARG A 75 4.86 -2.17 -3.11
N ARG A 76 5.16 -3.19 -2.31
CA ARG A 76 4.19 -3.83 -1.39
C ARG A 76 3.60 -2.82 -0.41
N GLN A 77 4.46 -2.00 0.21
CA GLN A 77 4.00 -0.99 1.16
C GLN A 77 3.14 0.09 0.49
N SER A 78 3.51 0.52 -0.72
CA SER A 78 2.75 1.51 -1.49
C SER A 78 1.37 0.99 -1.88
N GLU A 79 1.27 -0.29 -2.28
CA GLU A 79 0.01 -0.96 -2.62
C GLU A 79 -0.92 -1.02 -1.40
N ALA A 80 -0.45 -1.56 -0.27
CA ALA A 80 -1.24 -1.69 0.96
C ALA A 80 -1.65 -0.30 1.52
N SER A 81 -0.72 0.65 1.57
CA SER A 81 -1.02 2.04 1.98
C SER A 81 -1.99 2.72 1.01
N GLY A 82 -1.96 2.34 -0.27
CA GLY A 82 -2.91 2.78 -1.28
C GLY A 82 -4.31 2.25 -1.02
N TYR A 83 -4.44 0.98 -0.66
CA TYR A 83 -5.71 0.35 -0.29
C TYR A 83 -6.32 1.02 0.94
N LEU A 84 -5.56 1.15 2.04
CA LEU A 84 -6.02 1.83 3.26
C LEU A 84 -6.54 3.24 2.99
N ARG A 85 -5.80 4.06 2.24
CA ARG A 85 -6.24 5.43 1.91
C ARG A 85 -7.53 5.46 1.11
N ARG A 86 -7.75 4.49 0.21
CA ARG A 86 -9.01 4.40 -0.55
C ARG A 86 -10.17 4.02 0.36
N SER A 87 -10.01 2.97 1.18
CA SER A 87 -11.05 2.52 2.12
C SER A 87 -11.43 3.62 3.10
N LEU A 88 -10.45 4.29 3.71
CA LEU A 88 -10.70 5.38 4.66
C LEU A 88 -11.40 6.58 4.02
N VAL A 89 -11.01 6.97 2.80
CA VAL A 89 -11.68 8.08 2.11
C VAL A 89 -13.15 7.76 1.82
N VAL A 90 -13.48 6.51 1.49
CA VAL A 90 -14.87 6.08 1.28
C VAL A 90 -15.65 6.10 2.61
N ALA A 91 -15.09 5.51 3.66
CA ALA A 91 -15.71 5.47 4.98
C ALA A 91 -15.97 6.89 5.52
N LEU A 92 -14.98 7.78 5.48
CA LEU A 92 -15.12 9.17 5.94
C LEU A 92 -16.16 9.95 5.12
N ARG A 93 -16.27 9.68 3.81
CA ARG A 93 -17.33 10.29 2.99
C ARG A 93 -18.71 9.77 3.36
N ALA A 94 -18.86 8.49 3.69
CA ALA A 94 -20.11 7.90 4.17
C ALA A 94 -20.52 8.49 5.55
N GLU A 95 -19.54 8.79 6.40
CA GLU A 95 -19.72 9.51 7.67
C GLU A 95 -20.00 11.02 7.50
N GLY A 96 -20.11 11.52 6.26
CA GLY A 96 -20.46 12.91 5.97
C GLY A 96 -19.28 13.90 5.97
N GLN A 97 -18.04 13.44 6.09
CA GLN A 97 -16.86 14.32 6.05
C GLN A 97 -16.71 15.00 4.68
N SER A 98 -16.34 16.27 4.67
CA SER A 98 -16.07 17.02 3.45
C SER A 98 -14.69 16.69 2.88
N ILE A 99 -14.49 16.87 1.56
CA ILE A 99 -13.18 16.68 0.91
C ILE A 99 -12.08 17.54 1.56
N PRO A 100 -12.31 18.83 1.88
CA PRO A 100 -11.33 19.63 2.61
C PRO A 100 -10.97 19.08 3.99
N SER A 101 -11.97 18.59 4.75
CA SER A 101 -11.75 17.97 6.06
C SER A 101 -10.86 16.73 5.93
N ILE A 102 -11.18 15.83 5.00
CA ILE A 102 -10.41 14.61 4.75
C ILE A 102 -8.99 14.94 4.31
N ALA A 103 -8.80 15.94 3.44
CA ALA A 103 -7.48 16.36 2.99
C ALA A 103 -6.62 16.88 4.14
N HIS A 104 -7.21 17.65 5.05
CA HIS A 104 -6.55 18.11 6.26
C HIS A 104 -6.16 16.94 7.18
N LEU A 105 -7.08 16.01 7.45
CA LEU A 105 -6.81 14.82 8.27
C LEU A 105 -5.68 13.95 7.70
N PHE A 106 -5.60 13.85 6.37
CA PHE A 106 -4.60 13.01 5.70
C PHE A 106 -3.27 13.74 5.46
N GLY A 107 -3.18 15.05 5.73
CA GLY A 107 -1.99 15.84 5.41
C GLY A 107 -1.71 15.90 3.91
N VAL A 108 -2.74 15.87 3.06
CA VAL A 108 -2.61 15.88 1.60
C VAL A 108 -3.43 17.01 0.98
N THR A 109 -3.23 17.27 -0.31
CA THR A 109 -4.00 18.28 -1.04
C THR A 109 -5.41 17.81 -1.36
N HIS A 110 -6.35 18.75 -1.57
CA HIS A 110 -7.72 18.46 -2.01
C HIS A 110 -7.74 17.62 -3.30
N GLN A 111 -6.83 17.93 -4.25
CA GLN A 111 -6.71 17.20 -5.50
C GLN A 111 -6.36 15.73 -5.29
N ARG A 112 -5.50 15.41 -4.30
CA ARG A 112 -5.14 14.02 -3.97
C ARG A 112 -6.35 13.24 -3.47
N VAL A 113 -7.19 13.84 -2.62
CA VAL A 113 -8.44 13.22 -2.13
C VAL A 113 -9.44 13.03 -3.27
N SER A 114 -9.66 14.05 -4.12
CA SER A 114 -10.53 13.94 -5.29
C SER A 114 -10.08 12.84 -6.26
N ASN A 115 -8.77 12.68 -6.46
CA ASN A 115 -8.21 11.61 -7.29
C ASN A 115 -8.38 10.22 -6.65
N LEU A 116 -8.32 10.10 -5.32
CA LEU A 116 -8.62 8.85 -4.62
C LEU A 116 -10.08 8.44 -4.84
N LEU A 117 -11.03 9.36 -4.63
CA LEU A 117 -12.46 9.12 -4.86
C LEU A 117 -12.75 8.72 -6.32
N ARG A 118 -12.14 9.42 -7.29
CA ARG A 118 -12.31 9.10 -8.70
C ARG A 118 -11.83 7.68 -9.03
N ARG A 119 -10.68 7.27 -8.51
CA ARG A 119 -10.13 5.93 -8.73
C ARG A 119 -10.98 4.83 -8.10
N VAL A 120 -11.55 5.08 -6.91
CA VAL A 120 -12.51 4.14 -6.30
C VAL A 120 -13.73 3.99 -7.18
N ALA A 121 -14.33 5.11 -7.63
CA ALA A 121 -15.51 5.07 -8.50
C ALA A 121 -15.24 4.34 -9.83
N GLN A 122 -14.02 4.45 -10.38
CA GLN A 122 -13.61 3.74 -11.59
C GLN A 122 -13.35 2.25 -11.33
N GLY A 123 -12.75 1.90 -10.19
CA GLY A 123 -12.48 0.50 -9.81
C GLY A 123 -13.74 -0.31 -9.54
N SER A 124 -14.80 0.31 -9.01
CA SER A 124 -16.12 -0.33 -8.84
C SER A 124 -16.86 -0.58 -10.16
N HIS A 125 -16.44 0.04 -11.27
CA HIS A 125 -17.09 -0.07 -12.58
C HIS A 125 -16.54 -1.24 -13.43
N VAL A 126 -15.48 -1.92 -12.98
CA VAL A 126 -14.79 -2.99 -13.73
C VAL A 126 -15.29 -4.40 -13.34
N THR A 127 -16.13 -4.54 -12.31
CA THR A 127 -16.59 -5.86 -11.81
C THR A 127 -17.96 -6.32 -12.34
N ASN A 128 -18.60 -5.55 -13.23
CA ASN A 128 -19.88 -5.90 -13.85
C ASN A 128 -19.73 -5.95 -15.38
N GLY A 129 -19.12 -7.01 -15.91
CA GLY A 129 -19.02 -7.20 -17.35
C GLY A 129 -17.94 -8.16 -17.79
N ASP A 130 -18.03 -9.43 -17.37
CA ASP A 130 -17.54 -10.54 -18.20
C ASP A 130 -18.31 -11.80 -17.80
N GLY A 131 -19.51 -11.89 -18.37
CA GLY A 131 -20.30 -13.10 -18.46
C GLY A 131 -20.70 -13.26 -19.92
N VAL A 132 -19.88 -13.98 -20.69
CA VAL A 132 -20.25 -14.77 -21.86
C VAL A 132 -19.36 -16.01 -21.88
#